data_AF-A0A819VEY1-F1
#
_entry.id   AF-A0A819VEY1-F1
#
_cell.length_a   1.000
_cell.length_b   1.000
_cell.length_c   1.000
_cell.angle_alpha   90.00
_cell.angle_beta   90.00
_cell.angle_gamma   90.00
#
_symmetry.space_group_name_H-M   'P 1'
#
loop_
_entity.id
_entity.type
_entity.pdbx_description
1 polymer ?
#
loop_
_entity_poly.entity_id
_entity_poly.type
_entity_poly.pdbx_seq_one_letter_code
_entity_poly.pdbx_strand_id
1 'polypeptide(L)'
;VDLYFLNRKPLLHVHSSKELIPTFAIPPNGATPIVRVLRQVLHDKKQEIQKRKLLIVIATDGIPTDNNGQPNVPDFYQVLARERIPIDRVPVTIMACTDDEKCMSYLNDWDRAIPNLDVVDNYESEKEEILSIQGKSFPFSFGDYVVKVLMGGIDSWFDMLDEQKVPLNG
;
A
#
# COMPACT_ATOMS: atom_id res chain seq x y z
N VAL A 1 14.95 2.64 3.89
CA VAL A 1 13.48 2.50 4.10
C VAL A 1 13.24 2.03 5.53
N ASP A 2 12.09 2.35 6.12
CA ASP A 2 11.74 1.86 7.45
C ASP A 2 10.64 0.81 7.33
N LEU A 3 10.81 -0.35 7.97
CA LEU A 3 9.83 -1.44 7.95
C LEU A 3 9.13 -1.51 9.31
N TYR A 4 7.83 -1.23 9.30
CA TYR A 4 6.97 -1.38 10.46
C TYR A 4 6.19 -2.69 10.32
N PHE A 5 6.46 -3.63 11.22
CA PHE A 5 5.72 -4.88 11.28
C PHE A 5 4.50 -4.75 12.19
N LEU A 6 3.47 -5.54 11.90
CA LEU A 6 2.25 -5.52 12.71
C LEU A 6 2.47 -6.03 14.14
N ASN A 7 3.20 -7.15 14.30
CA ASN A 7 3.32 -7.86 15.58
C ASN A 7 4.77 -7.99 16.09
N ARG A 8 5.70 -7.17 15.58
CA ARG A 8 7.09 -7.13 16.06
C ARG A 8 7.67 -5.72 15.95
N LYS A 9 8.84 -5.51 16.56
CA LYS A 9 9.54 -4.22 16.55
C LYS A 9 9.85 -3.79 15.12
N PRO A 10 9.76 -2.47 14.83
CA PRO A 10 10.14 -1.96 13.52
C PRO A 10 11.64 -2.11 13.27
N LEU A 11 12.00 -2.26 12.00
CA LEU A 11 13.38 -2.22 11.54
C LEU A 11 13.57 -0.90 10.78
N LEU A 12 14.35 0.01 11.37
CA LEU A 12 14.55 1.36 10.85
C LEU A 12 15.85 1.44 10.05
N HIS A 13 15.91 2.39 9.11
CA HIS A 13 17.09 2.69 8.31
C HIS A 13 17.63 1.49 7.54
N VAL A 14 16.75 0.66 6.96
CA VAL A 14 17.17 -0.46 6.12
C VAL A 14 17.74 0.06 4.81
N HIS A 15 18.94 -0.39 4.48
CA HIS A 15 19.67 -0.03 3.27
C HIS A 15 19.91 -1.23 2.33
N SER A 16 19.71 -2.46 2.83
CA SER A 16 19.89 -3.69 2.06
C SER A 16 18.84 -4.75 2.39
N SER A 17 18.40 -5.50 1.38
CA SER A 17 17.51 -6.66 1.57
C SER A 17 18.14 -7.76 2.44
N LYS A 18 19.47 -7.82 2.53
CA LYS A 18 20.18 -8.76 3.41
C LYS A 18 19.84 -8.57 4.89
N GLU A 19 19.55 -7.33 5.29
CA GLU A 19 19.15 -6.99 6.67
C GLU A 19 17.77 -7.57 7.03
N LEU A 20 16.97 -7.93 6.02
CA LEU A 20 15.62 -8.46 6.20
C LEU A 20 15.60 -9.97 6.40
N ILE A 21 16.65 -10.69 5.96
CA ILE A 21 16.71 -12.17 5.99
C ILE A 21 16.42 -12.73 7.40
N PRO A 22 17.08 -12.26 8.49
CA PRO A 22 16.82 -12.80 9.83
C PRO A 22 15.39 -12.51 10.30
N THR A 23 14.82 -11.39 9.86
CA THR A 23 13.48 -10.97 10.27
C THR A 23 12.41 -11.84 9.62
N PHE A 24 12.56 -12.15 8.33
CA PHE A 24 11.62 -13.01 7.60
C PHE A 24 11.80 -14.51 7.87
N ALA A 25 12.89 -14.93 8.53
CA ALA A 25 13.02 -16.29 9.04
C ALA A 25 12.00 -16.64 10.13
N ILE A 26 11.42 -15.62 10.79
CA ILE A 26 10.33 -15.78 11.74
C ILE A 26 9.01 -15.51 11.02
N PRO A 27 8.11 -16.50 10.91
CA PRO A 27 6.83 -16.32 10.22
C PRO A 27 5.95 -15.30 10.95
N PRO A 28 5.09 -14.56 10.22
CA PRO A 28 4.10 -13.69 10.83
C PRO A 28 3.14 -14.52 11.69
N ASN A 29 2.64 -13.92 12.77
CA ASN A 29 1.61 -14.50 13.63
C ASN A 29 0.79 -13.38 14.30
N GLY A 30 -0.35 -13.74 14.89
CA GLY A 30 -1.19 -12.83 15.67
C GLY A 30 -2.27 -12.13 14.84
N ALA A 31 -2.79 -11.03 15.39
CA ALA A 31 -3.80 -10.20 14.75
C ALA A 31 -3.20 -9.32 13.64
N THR A 32 -4.02 -8.49 13.00
CA THR A 32 -3.68 -7.58 11.89
C THR A 32 -3.87 -6.11 12.31
N PRO A 33 -3.15 -5.59 13.31
CA PRO A 33 -3.33 -4.24 13.88
C PRO A 33 -2.79 -3.10 13.00
N ILE A 34 -3.21 -3.05 11.72
CA ILE A 34 -2.80 -2.04 10.74
C ILE A 34 -3.10 -0.64 11.25
N VAL A 35 -4.30 -0.40 11.80
CA VAL A 35 -4.72 0.91 12.33
C VAL A 35 -3.74 1.43 13.39
N ARG A 36 -3.38 0.57 14.36
CA ARG A 36 -2.44 0.91 15.43
C ARG A 36 -1.07 1.27 14.86
N VAL A 37 -0.55 0.43 13.95
CA VAL A 37 0.78 0.62 13.37
C VAL A 37 0.83 1.83 12.46
N LEU A 38 -0.21 2.07 11.65
CA LEU A 38 -0.28 3.23 10.77
C LEU A 38 -0.31 4.53 11.57
N ARG A 39 -1.11 4.61 12.64
CA ARG A 39 -1.08 5.75 13.58
C ARG A 39 0.30 5.93 14.22
N GLN A 40 0.99 4.83 14.56
CA GLN A 40 2.36 4.89 15.06
C GLN A 40 3.32 5.48 14.00
N VAL A 41 3.25 5.04 12.74
CA VAL A 41 4.09 5.59 11.66
C VAL A 41 3.85 7.09 11.49
N LEU A 42 2.58 7.52 11.44
CA LEU A 42 2.22 8.93 11.31
C LEU A 42 2.75 9.76 12.49
N HIS A 43 2.72 9.20 13.71
CA HIS A 43 3.29 9.83 14.89
C HIS A 43 4.82 9.93 14.82
N ASP A 44 5.51 8.81 14.59
CA ASP A 44 6.97 8.70 14.56
C ASP A 44 7.57 9.58 13.45
N LYS A 45 6.87 9.71 12.32
CA LYS A 45 7.33 10.46 11.15
C LYS A 45 6.77 11.87 11.07
N LYS A 46 6.04 12.35 12.08
CA LYS A 46 5.39 13.68 12.08
C LYS A 46 6.32 14.82 11.67
N GLN A 47 7.56 14.83 12.20
CA GLN A 47 8.55 15.86 11.87
C GLN A 47 9.11 15.73 10.45
N GLU A 48 9.25 14.49 9.95
CA GLU A 48 9.73 14.22 8.60
C GLU A 48 8.69 14.61 7.55
N ILE A 49 7.42 14.37 7.82
CA ILE A 49 6.29 14.77 6.97
C ILE A 49 6.30 16.29 6.72
N GLN A 50 6.74 17.10 7.70
CA GLN A 50 6.86 18.56 7.52
C GLN A 50 8.01 18.94 6.57
N LYS A 51 9.08 18.14 6.52
CA LYS A 51 10.30 18.42 5.74
C LYS A 51 10.28 17.83 4.34
N ARG A 52 9.72 16.63 4.18
CA ARG A 52 9.62 15.88 2.91
C ARG A 52 8.30 15.11 2.84
N LYS A 53 7.96 14.56 1.68
CA LYS A 53 6.83 13.63 1.53
C LYS A 53 7.19 12.27 2.14
N LEU A 54 6.18 11.57 2.66
CA LEU A 54 6.29 10.22 3.21
C LEU A 54 5.37 9.29 2.41
N LEU A 55 5.97 8.46 1.53
CA LEU A 55 5.25 7.34 0.93
C LEU A 55 5.13 6.21 1.95
N ILE A 56 3.91 5.71 2.15
CA ILE A 56 3.63 4.54 2.97
C ILE A 56 3.13 3.42 2.05
N VAL A 57 3.83 2.29 2.04
CA VAL A 57 3.38 1.07 1.36
C VAL A 57 2.91 0.08 2.40
N ILE A 58 1.64 -0.34 2.33
CA ILE A 58 1.03 -1.31 3.24
C ILE A 58 0.87 -2.62 2.49
N ALA A 59 1.66 -3.64 2.83
CA ALA A 59 1.47 -5.00 2.32
C ALA A 59 0.61 -5.80 3.30
N THR A 60 -0.53 -6.31 2.86
CA THR A 60 -1.48 -7.06 3.70
C THR A 60 -2.23 -8.12 2.90
N ASP A 61 -2.51 -9.26 3.52
CA ASP A 61 -3.25 -10.40 2.94
C ASP A 61 -4.67 -10.54 3.52
N GLY A 62 -5.10 -9.62 4.37
CA GLY A 62 -6.44 -9.66 4.94
C GLY A 62 -6.90 -8.37 5.61
N ILE A 63 -8.06 -8.46 6.27
CA ILE A 63 -8.72 -7.34 6.90
C ILE A 63 -7.97 -6.83 8.15
N PRO A 64 -7.98 -5.51 8.40
CA PRO A 64 -7.45 -4.96 9.62
C PRO A 64 -8.27 -5.44 10.83
N THR A 65 -7.57 -5.75 11.93
CA THR A 65 -8.17 -6.12 13.20
C THR A 65 -7.57 -5.31 14.36
N ASP A 66 -8.24 -5.27 15.50
CA ASP A 66 -7.66 -4.76 16.75
C ASP A 66 -6.67 -5.79 17.36
N ASN A 67 -6.09 -5.46 18.52
CA ASN A 67 -5.17 -6.39 19.20
C ASN A 67 -5.86 -7.67 19.72
N ASN A 68 -7.19 -7.72 19.73
CA ASN A 68 -7.99 -8.89 20.12
C ASN A 68 -8.48 -9.69 18.90
N GLY A 69 -8.07 -9.31 17.68
CA GLY A 69 -8.49 -9.96 16.44
C GLY A 69 -9.88 -9.56 15.95
N GLN A 70 -10.51 -8.52 16.51
CA GLN A 70 -11.80 -8.03 16.05
C GLN A 70 -11.64 -7.12 14.83
N PRO A 71 -12.42 -7.29 13.74
CA PRO A 71 -12.35 -6.42 12.57
C PRO A 71 -12.54 -4.94 12.90
N ASN A 72 -11.70 -4.08 12.33
CA ASN A 72 -11.77 -2.62 12.55
C ASN A 72 -11.60 -1.81 11.26
N VAL A 73 -12.19 -2.29 10.17
CA VAL A 73 -12.23 -1.62 8.86
C VAL A 73 -12.65 -0.13 8.93
N PRO A 74 -13.68 0.27 9.72
CA PRO A 74 -14.06 1.69 9.83
C PRO A 74 -12.94 2.59 10.39
N ASP A 75 -12.15 2.09 11.34
CA ASP A 75 -11.01 2.84 11.88
C ASP A 75 -9.89 2.94 10.86
N PHE A 76 -9.71 1.92 10.03
CA PHE A 76 -8.72 1.97 8.95
C PHE A 76 -9.07 3.03 7.91
N TYR A 77 -10.34 3.09 7.50
CA TYR A 77 -10.85 4.18 6.66
C TYR A 77 -10.58 5.54 7.30
N GLN A 78 -10.89 5.70 8.58
CA GLN A 78 -10.71 6.96 9.29
C GLN A 78 -9.25 7.43 9.26
N VAL A 79 -8.29 6.52 9.47
CA VAL A 79 -6.87 6.88 9.41
C VAL A 79 -6.46 7.31 8.00
N LEU A 80 -6.85 6.54 6.98
CA LEU A 80 -6.52 6.84 5.57
C LEU A 80 -7.18 8.13 5.07
N ALA A 81 -8.44 8.36 5.40
CA ALA A 81 -9.20 9.49 4.87
C ALA A 81 -9.01 10.79 5.66
N ARG A 82 -8.69 10.70 6.97
CA ARG A 82 -8.79 11.87 7.88
C ARG A 82 -7.56 12.14 8.73
N GLU A 83 -6.70 11.16 9.00
CA GLU A 83 -5.57 11.33 9.93
C GLU A 83 -4.21 11.55 9.23
N ARG A 84 -4.14 11.32 7.91
CA ARG A 84 -2.97 11.66 7.08
C ARG A 84 -2.89 13.17 6.86
N ILE A 85 -2.16 13.87 7.74
CA ILE A 85 -2.12 15.34 7.72
C ILE A 85 -0.68 15.86 7.48
N PRO A 86 -0.47 16.70 6.44
CA PRO A 86 -1.39 17.00 5.34
C PRO A 86 -1.44 15.85 4.31
N ILE A 87 -2.62 15.60 3.73
CA ILE A 87 -2.90 14.38 2.95
C ILE A 87 -2.02 14.25 1.69
N ASP A 88 -1.71 15.37 1.04
CA ASP A 88 -0.89 15.49 -0.17
C ASP A 88 0.61 15.18 0.06
N ARG A 89 1.01 15.08 1.33
CA ARG A 89 2.38 14.74 1.74
C ARG A 89 2.54 13.33 2.25
N VAL A 90 1.44 12.58 2.40
CA VAL A 90 1.45 11.21 2.89
C VAL A 90 0.70 10.28 1.93
N PRO A 91 1.17 10.12 0.68
CA PRO A 91 0.60 9.14 -0.24
C PRO A 91 0.71 7.74 0.35
N VAL A 92 -0.32 6.92 0.12
CA VAL A 92 -0.38 5.53 0.57
C VAL A 92 -0.64 4.63 -0.63
N THR A 93 0.09 3.53 -0.72
CA THR A 93 -0.27 2.42 -1.60
C THR A 93 -0.53 1.19 -0.74
N ILE A 94 -1.64 0.50 -0.99
CA ILE A 94 -1.96 -0.79 -0.36
C ILE A 94 -1.67 -1.88 -1.38
N MET A 95 -0.71 -2.75 -1.08
CA MET A 95 -0.42 -3.95 -1.86
C MET A 95 -1.21 -5.12 -1.27
N ALA A 96 -2.29 -5.50 -1.93
CA ALA A 96 -3.11 -6.64 -1.54
C ALA A 96 -2.38 -7.94 -1.91
N CYS A 97 -2.04 -8.71 -0.89
CA CYS A 97 -1.26 -9.94 -0.99
C CYS A 97 -2.15 -11.17 -0.77
N THR A 98 -3.33 -11.21 -1.39
CA THR A 98 -4.31 -12.28 -1.20
C THR A 98 -5.07 -12.57 -2.49
N ASP A 99 -5.45 -13.82 -2.67
CA ASP A 99 -6.35 -14.25 -3.75
C ASP A 99 -7.84 -14.17 -3.33
N ASP A 100 -8.12 -13.80 -2.07
CA ASP A 100 -9.48 -13.58 -1.57
C ASP A 100 -9.92 -12.12 -1.76
N GLU A 101 -10.14 -11.74 -3.03
CA GLU A 101 -10.59 -10.40 -3.42
C GLU A 101 -11.85 -9.93 -2.67
N LYS A 102 -12.72 -10.86 -2.27
CA LYS A 102 -13.99 -10.51 -1.59
C LYS A 102 -13.74 -9.82 -0.25
N CYS A 103 -12.75 -10.29 0.49
CA CYS A 103 -12.46 -9.73 1.80
C CYS A 103 -11.84 -8.32 1.73
N MET A 104 -11.34 -7.92 0.56
CA MET A 104 -10.67 -6.64 0.32
C MET A 104 -11.41 -5.71 -0.65
N SER A 105 -12.55 -6.13 -1.20
CA SER A 105 -13.36 -5.35 -2.16
C SER A 105 -13.67 -3.91 -1.74
N TYR A 106 -13.74 -3.61 -0.43
CA TYR A 106 -13.93 -2.25 0.08
C TYR A 106 -12.77 -1.30 -0.26
N LEU A 107 -11.57 -1.83 -0.52
CA LEU A 107 -10.40 -1.05 -0.90
C LEU A 107 -10.58 -0.40 -2.27
N ASN A 108 -11.22 -1.06 -3.22
CA ASN A 108 -11.48 -0.51 -4.56
C ASN A 108 -12.42 0.70 -4.51
N ASP A 109 -13.36 0.72 -3.55
CA ASP A 109 -14.21 1.88 -3.31
C ASP A 109 -13.42 3.02 -2.66
N TRP A 110 -12.44 2.69 -1.81
CA TRP A 110 -11.63 3.67 -1.10
C TRP A 110 -10.59 4.30 -2.00
N ASP A 111 -9.99 3.52 -2.89
CA ASP A 111 -9.04 3.93 -3.89
C ASP A 111 -9.56 5.14 -4.70
N ARG A 112 -10.76 4.99 -5.24
CA ARG A 112 -11.47 6.05 -5.99
C ARG A 112 -11.91 7.25 -5.15
N ALA A 113 -12.04 7.09 -3.84
CA ALA A 113 -12.67 8.07 -2.95
C ALA A 113 -11.68 8.84 -2.06
N ILE A 114 -10.54 8.24 -1.75
CA ILE A 114 -9.55 8.76 -0.81
C ILE A 114 -8.37 9.34 -1.62
N PRO A 115 -8.08 10.65 -1.54
CA PRO A 115 -6.98 11.24 -2.27
C PRO A 115 -5.64 10.61 -1.93
N ASN A 116 -4.77 10.44 -2.94
CA ASN A 116 -3.42 9.90 -2.77
C ASN A 116 -3.42 8.52 -2.07
N LEU A 117 -4.41 7.71 -2.37
CA LEU A 117 -4.47 6.29 -2.07
C LEU A 117 -4.46 5.55 -3.41
N ASP A 118 -3.71 4.45 -3.47
CA ASP A 118 -3.65 3.52 -4.59
C ASP A 118 -3.74 2.10 -4.01
N VAL A 119 -4.47 1.21 -4.67
CA VAL A 119 -4.64 -0.19 -4.27
C VAL A 119 -4.17 -1.05 -5.42
N VAL A 120 -3.14 -1.84 -5.16
CA VAL A 120 -2.47 -2.67 -6.17
C VAL A 120 -2.57 -4.12 -5.76
N ASP A 121 -3.01 -4.97 -6.67
CA ASP A 121 -3.08 -6.42 -6.46
C ASP A 121 -1.71 -7.08 -6.66
N ASN A 122 -1.66 -8.41 -6.61
CA ASN A 122 -0.44 -9.13 -6.96
C ASN A 122 -0.07 -8.89 -8.44
N TYR A 123 1.22 -9.05 -8.78
CA TYR A 123 1.73 -8.74 -10.12
C TYR A 123 0.98 -9.43 -11.27
N GLU A 124 0.54 -10.67 -11.10
CA GLU A 124 -0.12 -11.39 -12.20
C GLU A 124 -1.53 -10.84 -12.44
N SER A 125 -2.33 -10.66 -11.37
CA SER A 125 -3.66 -10.04 -11.46
C SER A 125 -3.58 -8.62 -12.01
N GLU A 126 -2.69 -7.79 -11.44
CA GLU A 126 -2.47 -6.40 -11.86
C GLU A 126 -2.11 -6.30 -13.35
N LYS A 127 -1.22 -7.18 -13.81
CA LYS A 127 -0.84 -7.23 -15.21
C LYS A 127 -2.01 -7.63 -16.10
N GLU A 128 -2.83 -8.60 -15.69
CA GLU A 128 -4.01 -9.02 -16.45
C GLU A 128 -5.00 -7.86 -16.61
N GLU A 129 -5.24 -7.09 -15.55
CA GLU A 129 -6.12 -5.92 -15.56
C GLU A 129 -5.59 -4.82 -16.48
N ILE A 130 -4.32 -4.44 -16.34
CA ILE A 130 -3.68 -3.45 -17.22
C ILE A 130 -3.75 -3.89 -18.69
N LEU A 131 -3.46 -5.16 -19.00
CA LEU A 131 -3.54 -5.66 -20.38
C LEU A 131 -4.97 -5.71 -20.91
N SER A 132 -5.97 -5.86 -20.04
CA SER A 132 -7.39 -5.81 -20.41
C SER A 132 -7.82 -4.39 -20.84
N ILE A 133 -7.26 -3.36 -20.20
CA ILE A 133 -7.58 -1.95 -20.47
C ILE A 133 -6.70 -1.36 -21.58
N GLN A 134 -5.37 -1.49 -21.46
CA GLN A 134 -4.40 -0.90 -22.38
C GLN A 134 -4.27 -1.71 -23.67
N GLY A 135 -4.49 -3.02 -23.60
CA GLY A 135 -4.40 -3.97 -24.70
C GLY A 135 -3.22 -4.93 -24.58
N LYS A 136 -3.35 -6.11 -25.19
CA LYS A 136 -2.41 -7.25 -25.05
C LYS A 136 -0.94 -6.98 -25.41
N SER A 137 -0.67 -5.92 -26.17
CA SER A 137 0.68 -5.54 -26.59
C SER A 137 1.29 -4.43 -25.71
N PHE A 138 0.59 -3.98 -24.69
CA PHE A 138 1.11 -2.95 -23.78
C PHE A 138 2.32 -3.50 -23.01
N PRO A 139 3.46 -2.78 -22.99
CA PRO A 139 4.64 -3.23 -22.28
C PRO A 139 4.44 -3.04 -20.78
N PHE A 140 4.33 -4.15 -20.05
CA PHE A 140 4.27 -4.14 -18.59
C PHE A 140 5.05 -5.31 -18.02
N SER A 141 6.15 -4.99 -17.36
CA SER A 141 7.06 -5.91 -16.71
C SER A 141 6.92 -5.85 -15.18
N PHE A 142 7.58 -6.78 -14.49
CA PHE A 142 7.67 -6.72 -13.04
C PHE A 142 8.34 -5.44 -12.53
N GLY A 143 9.28 -4.87 -13.30
CA GLY A 143 9.88 -3.57 -12.98
C GLY A 143 8.85 -2.45 -13.00
N ASP A 144 7.98 -2.44 -14.01
CA ASP A 144 6.90 -1.45 -14.14
C ASP A 144 5.86 -1.60 -13.03
N TYR A 145 5.57 -2.84 -12.63
CA TYR A 145 4.74 -3.14 -11.45
C TYR A 145 5.34 -2.54 -10.16
N VAL A 146 6.63 -2.74 -9.91
CA VAL A 146 7.30 -2.14 -8.75
C VAL A 146 7.22 -0.62 -8.79
N VAL A 147 7.33 -0.02 -9.98
CA VAL A 147 7.16 1.43 -10.14
C VAL A 147 5.72 1.86 -9.86
N LYS A 148 4.71 1.16 -10.37
CA LYS A 148 3.28 1.44 -10.07
C LYS A 148 3.04 1.39 -8.56
N VAL A 149 3.48 0.34 -7.86
CA VAL A 149 3.35 0.24 -6.39
C VAL A 149 3.97 1.43 -5.64
N LEU A 150 5.03 2.03 -6.18
CA LEU A 150 5.70 3.18 -5.57
C LEU A 150 5.09 4.52 -5.97
N MET A 151 4.40 4.58 -7.11
CA MET A 151 4.01 5.83 -7.75
C MET A 151 2.50 6.03 -7.86
N GLY A 152 1.67 5.00 -7.81
CA GLY A 152 0.22 5.13 -8.03
C GLY A 152 -0.43 6.11 -7.06
N GLY A 153 -0.14 6.01 -5.76
CA GLY A 153 -0.64 6.97 -4.77
C GLY A 153 -0.06 8.40 -4.90
N ILE A 154 0.95 8.59 -5.76
CA ILE A 154 1.69 9.86 -5.96
C ILE A 154 1.29 10.54 -7.27
N ASP A 155 1.16 9.77 -8.35
CA ASP A 155 1.00 10.22 -9.72
C ASP A 155 -0.12 9.43 -10.40
N SER A 156 -1.16 10.16 -10.78
CA SER A 156 -2.38 9.59 -11.35
C SER A 156 -2.15 8.84 -12.66
N TRP A 157 -1.05 9.08 -13.38
CA TRP A 157 -0.78 8.32 -14.60
C TRP A 157 -0.54 6.83 -14.29
N PHE A 158 0.15 6.53 -13.19
CA PHE A 158 0.39 5.15 -12.75
C PHE A 158 -0.86 4.50 -12.16
N ASP A 159 -1.61 5.29 -11.39
CA ASP A 159 -2.92 4.93 -10.83
C ASP A 159 -3.89 4.49 -11.93
N MET A 160 -3.97 5.25 -13.02
CA MET A 160 -4.92 5.01 -14.12
C MET A 160 -4.60 3.82 -15.04
N LEU A 161 -3.47 3.12 -14.87
CA LEU A 161 -3.03 2.08 -15.81
C LEU A 161 -3.99 0.89 -15.93
N ASP A 162 -4.67 0.55 -14.86
CA ASP A 162 -5.65 -0.54 -14.73
C ASP A 162 -7.10 -0.04 -14.76
N GLU A 163 -7.33 1.28 -14.71
CA GLU A 163 -8.67 1.86 -14.74
C GLU A 163 -9.12 2.33 -16.12
N GLN A 164 -8.21 2.93 -16.91
CA GLN A 164 -8.56 3.53 -18.20
C GLN A 164 -7.37 3.64 -19.16
N LYS A 165 -7.65 3.77 -20.46
CA LYS A 165 -6.58 3.93 -21.46
C LYS A 165 -5.77 5.20 -21.21
N VAL A 166 -4.47 5.03 -21.02
CA VAL A 166 -3.53 6.15 -20.89
C VAL A 166 -2.75 6.34 -22.20
N PRO A 167 -2.40 7.58 -22.57
CA PRO A 167 -1.45 7.80 -23.62
C PRO A 167 -0.07 7.32 -23.16
N LEU A 168 0.60 6.53 -24.01
CA LEU A 168 2.04 6.30 -23.89
C LEU A 168 2.73 7.63 -24.19
N ASN A 169 3.15 8.33 -23.14
CA ASN A 169 4.00 9.50 -23.32
C ASN A 169 5.38 8.98 -23.77
N GLY A 170 5.67 9.16 -25.07
CA GLY A 170 6.96 8.81 -25.68
C GLY A 170 8.08 9.77 -25.30
#